data_AF-C0CH05-F1
#
_entry.id   AF-C0CH05-F1
#
_cell.length_a   1.000
_cell.length_b   1.000
_cell.length_c   1.000
_cell.angle_alpha   90.00
_cell.angle_beta   90.00
_cell.angle_gamma   90.00
#
_symmetry.space_group_name_H-M   'P 1'
#
loop_
_entity.id
_entity.type
_entity.pdbx_description
1 polymer ?
#
loop_
_entity_poly.entity_id
_entity_poly.type
_entity_poly.pdbx_seq_one_letter_code
_entity_poly.pdbx_strand_id
1 'polypeptide(L)'
;MLYFLWGVVFIGTALYEIQVGKSNRYKKFVLTILFIYMWILLGWSKGAYDVDIGISRYINYENYQSYTEIGYTFLVMLGHRLEIGYRTFFVICSFVEIFFMVWFAERNSTKSPIVLGLFLLYPSVVYFQYIRNLAAIPFVLIAMDSLLNKRKKYIAKYIIFILIASTIHFSTLFFLLYLPISFCKKKKL
;
A
#
# COMPACT_ATOMS: atom_id res chain seq x y z
N MET A 1 7.73 -0.37 -24.09
CA MET A 1 7.80 1.07 -23.78
C MET A 1 7.67 1.36 -22.27
N LEU A 2 6.64 0.84 -21.57
CA LEU A 2 6.49 1.04 -20.11
C LEU A 2 7.70 0.56 -19.29
N TYR A 3 8.19 -0.66 -19.51
CA TYR A 3 9.34 -1.21 -18.76
C TYR A 3 10.64 -0.40 -18.95
N PHE A 4 10.81 0.25 -20.10
CA PHE A 4 11.96 1.12 -20.37
C PHE A 4 11.88 2.41 -19.52
N LEU A 5 10.70 3.04 -19.48
CA LEU A 5 10.42 4.17 -18.60
C LEU A 5 10.63 3.81 -17.12
N TRP A 6 10.29 2.59 -16.71
CA TRP A 6 10.48 2.11 -15.34
C TRP A 6 11.95 1.96 -14.97
N GLY A 7 12.74 1.37 -15.86
CA GLY A 7 14.18 1.26 -15.70
C GLY A 7 14.85 2.64 -15.59
N VAL A 8 14.45 3.59 -16.43
CA VAL A 8 14.98 4.96 -16.40
C VAL A 8 14.63 5.68 -15.09
N VAL A 9 13.37 5.58 -14.63
CA VAL A 9 12.96 6.18 -13.35
C VAL A 9 13.74 5.55 -12.18
N PHE A 10 13.84 4.23 -12.13
CA PHE A 10 14.60 3.54 -11.08
C PHE A 10 16.09 3.93 -11.08
N ILE A 11 16.75 3.85 -12.24
CA ILE A 11 18.16 4.20 -12.40
C ILE A 11 18.39 5.66 -12.02
N GLY A 12 17.50 6.57 -12.45
CA GLY A 12 17.56 7.98 -12.04
C GLY A 12 17.44 8.15 -10.52
N THR A 13 16.55 7.40 -9.87
CA THR A 13 16.36 7.44 -8.41
C THR A 13 17.59 6.90 -7.66
N ALA A 14 18.18 5.82 -8.15
CA ALA A 14 19.35 5.18 -7.56
C ALA A 14 20.63 6.03 -7.73
N LEU A 15 20.89 6.53 -8.93
CA LEU A 15 22.02 7.42 -9.22
C LEU A 15 21.93 8.72 -8.41
N TYR A 16 20.72 9.26 -8.25
CA TYR A 16 20.48 10.46 -7.46
C TYR A 16 20.79 10.28 -5.97
N GLU A 17 20.35 9.19 -5.35
CA GLU A 17 20.63 8.91 -3.93
C GLU A 17 22.13 8.69 -3.67
N ILE A 18 22.86 8.17 -4.65
CA ILE A 18 24.33 8.04 -4.60
C ILE A 18 25.02 9.42 -4.69
N GLN A 19 24.50 10.35 -5.49
CA GLN A 19 25.17 11.64 -5.76
C GLN A 19 24.74 12.80 -4.86
N VAL A 20 23.47 12.87 -4.46
CA VAL A 20 22.83 14.09 -3.89
C VAL A 20 22.15 13.83 -2.53
N GLY A 21 22.18 12.60 -2.02
CA GLY A 21 21.40 12.05 -0.88
C GLY A 21 21.45 12.74 0.49
N LYS A 22 21.89 14.00 0.58
CA LYS A 22 21.91 14.82 1.80
C LYS A 22 20.86 15.93 1.85
N SER A 23 20.26 16.36 0.73
CA SER A 23 19.33 17.50 0.75
C SER A 23 17.86 17.10 0.92
N ASN A 24 17.27 17.51 2.05
CA ASN A 24 15.88 17.21 2.41
C ASN A 24 14.84 17.78 1.42
N ARG A 25 15.10 18.95 0.83
CA ARG A 25 14.19 19.56 -0.15
C ARG A 25 14.05 18.69 -1.40
N TYR A 26 15.17 18.20 -1.91
CA TYR A 26 15.18 17.37 -3.11
C TYR A 26 14.68 15.95 -2.85
N LYS A 27 14.96 15.37 -1.67
CA LYS A 27 14.33 14.10 -1.24
C LYS A 27 12.81 14.19 -1.36
N LYS A 28 12.20 15.24 -0.80
CA LYS A 28 10.74 15.47 -0.89
C LYS A 28 10.27 15.57 -2.34
N PHE A 29 10.98 16.32 -3.18
CA PHE A 29 10.66 16.44 -4.60
C PHE A 29 10.65 15.08 -5.32
N VAL A 30 11.69 14.26 -5.12
CA VAL A 30 11.78 12.92 -5.71
C VAL A 30 10.63 12.02 -5.21
N LEU A 31 10.33 12.05 -3.91
CA LEU A 31 9.21 11.30 -3.35
C LEU A 31 7.86 11.74 -3.94
N THR A 32 7.66 13.04 -4.17
CA THR A 32 6.46 13.55 -4.83
C THR A 32 6.35 13.05 -6.27
N ILE A 33 7.45 13.05 -7.04
CA ILE A 33 7.46 12.49 -8.40
C ILE A 33 7.13 11.00 -8.37
N LEU A 34 7.78 10.22 -7.50
CA LEU A 34 7.51 8.78 -7.36
C LEU A 34 6.06 8.52 -6.95
N PHE A 35 5.52 9.30 -6.01
CA PHE A 35 4.12 9.22 -5.59
C PHE A 35 3.17 9.43 -6.78
N ILE A 36 3.32 10.54 -7.50
CA ILE A 36 2.45 10.88 -8.64
C ILE A 36 2.57 9.81 -9.72
N TYR A 37 3.79 9.38 -10.03
CA TYR A 37 4.05 8.38 -11.06
C TYR A 37 3.43 7.03 -10.70
N MET A 38 3.68 6.53 -9.49
CA MET A 38 3.07 5.29 -8.99
C MET A 38 1.54 5.39 -8.96
N TRP A 39 0.99 6.55 -8.60
CA TRP A 39 -0.46 6.73 -8.52
C TRP A 39 -1.12 6.73 -9.89
N ILE A 40 -0.51 7.37 -10.89
CA ILE A 40 -0.97 7.29 -12.27
C ILE A 40 -0.91 5.84 -12.76
N LEU A 41 0.21 5.14 -12.50
CA LEU A 41 0.38 3.75 -12.93
C LEU A 41 -0.63 2.80 -12.27
N LEU A 42 -0.85 2.92 -10.95
CA LEU A 42 -1.75 2.03 -10.21
C LEU A 42 -3.21 2.42 -10.47
N GLY A 43 -3.57 3.67 -10.23
CA GLY A 43 -4.95 4.15 -10.27
C GLY A 43 -5.55 4.17 -11.68
N TRP A 44 -4.73 4.36 -12.72
CA TRP A 44 -5.21 4.50 -14.10
C TRP A 44 -4.83 3.35 -15.04
N SER A 45 -4.14 2.32 -14.59
CA SER A 45 -3.93 1.13 -15.42
C SER A 45 -5.24 0.34 -15.63
N LYS A 46 -5.24 -0.50 -16.67
CA LYS A 46 -6.34 -1.37 -17.09
C LYS A 46 -5.75 -2.75 -17.43
N GLY A 47 -6.59 -3.79 -17.40
CA GLY A 47 -6.21 -5.13 -17.84
C GLY A 47 -5.35 -5.91 -16.85
N ALA A 48 -5.40 -5.57 -15.56
CA ALA A 48 -4.80 -6.41 -14.53
C ALA A 48 -5.66 -7.63 -14.25
N TYR A 49 -5.02 -8.61 -13.62
CA TYR A 49 -5.70 -9.79 -13.10
C TYR A 49 -6.81 -9.37 -12.12
N ASP A 50 -7.96 -10.02 -12.22
CA ASP A 50 -9.13 -9.87 -11.34
C ASP A 50 -9.82 -8.49 -11.34
N VAL A 51 -9.54 -7.61 -12.30
CA VAL A 51 -10.27 -6.33 -12.44
C VAL A 51 -11.77 -6.56 -12.58
N ASP A 52 -12.18 -7.52 -13.42
CA ASP A 52 -13.60 -7.85 -13.64
C ASP A 52 -14.26 -8.40 -12.37
N ILE A 53 -13.51 -9.16 -11.56
CA ILE A 53 -13.98 -9.64 -10.25
C ILE A 53 -14.18 -8.44 -9.29
N GLY A 54 -13.23 -7.50 -9.28
CA GLY A 54 -13.33 -6.27 -8.49
C GLY A 54 -14.54 -5.43 -8.88
N ILE A 55 -14.76 -5.24 -10.19
CA ILE A 55 -15.93 -4.53 -10.74
C ILE A 55 -17.22 -5.23 -10.32
N SER A 56 -17.32 -6.54 -10.57
CA SER A 56 -18.53 -7.32 -10.28
C SER A 56 -18.89 -7.27 -8.80
N ARG A 57 -17.90 -7.38 -7.91
CA ARG A 57 -18.11 -7.29 -6.45
C ARG A 57 -18.44 -5.89 -5.98
N TYR A 58 -17.99 -4.85 -6.67
CA TYR A 58 -18.37 -3.47 -6.35
C TYR A 58 -19.81 -3.19 -6.76
N ILE A 59 -20.16 -3.52 -8.01
CA ILE A 59 -21.50 -3.24 -8.56
C ILE A 59 -22.57 -4.10 -7.85
N ASN A 60 -22.33 -5.40 -7.74
CA ASN A 60 -23.28 -6.36 -7.19
C ASN A 60 -23.02 -6.66 -5.71
N TYR A 61 -22.55 -5.68 -4.94
CA TYR A 61 -22.04 -5.90 -3.58
C TYR A 61 -23.06 -6.57 -2.65
N GLU A 62 -24.36 -6.31 -2.84
CA GLU A 62 -25.47 -6.92 -2.10
C GLU A 62 -25.54 -8.45 -2.29
N ASN A 63 -25.27 -8.93 -3.49
CA ASN A 63 -25.26 -10.36 -3.81
C ASN A 63 -23.98 -11.07 -3.33
N TYR A 64 -22.91 -10.31 -3.09
CA TYR A 64 -21.61 -10.83 -2.68
C TYR A 64 -21.28 -10.64 -1.20
N GLN A 65 -22.18 -10.07 -0.39
CA GLN A 65 -21.91 -9.77 1.02
C GLN A 65 -21.49 -10.99 1.84
N SER A 66 -22.00 -12.19 1.51
CA SER A 66 -21.61 -13.46 2.16
C SER A 66 -20.27 -14.03 1.69
N TYR A 67 -19.72 -13.51 0.58
CA TYR A 67 -18.47 -13.95 -0.04
C TYR A 67 -17.34 -12.91 0.08
N THR A 68 -17.61 -11.76 0.68
CA THR A 68 -16.64 -10.68 0.92
C THR A 68 -16.57 -10.31 2.39
N GLU A 69 -15.41 -9.83 2.82
CA GLU A 69 -15.16 -9.46 4.20
C GLU A 69 -15.94 -8.19 4.58
N ILE A 70 -16.45 -8.14 5.82
CA ILE A 70 -17.40 -7.10 6.27
C ILE A 70 -16.88 -5.67 6.13
N GLY A 71 -15.60 -5.45 6.39
CA GLY A 71 -14.94 -4.15 6.25
C GLY A 71 -14.83 -3.72 4.78
N TYR A 72 -14.59 -4.65 3.86
CA TYR A 72 -14.64 -4.34 2.43
C TYR A 72 -16.06 -3.99 1.98
N THR A 73 -17.05 -4.80 2.37
CA THR A 73 -18.48 -4.53 2.08
C THR A 73 -18.89 -3.14 2.58
N PHE A 74 -18.48 -2.77 3.82
CA PHE A 74 -18.74 -1.45 4.37
C PHE A 74 -18.12 -0.31 3.54
N LEU A 75 -16.87 -0.46 3.07
CA LEU A 75 -16.23 0.54 2.22
C LEU A 75 -16.94 0.70 0.87
N VAL A 76 -17.39 -0.41 0.28
CA VAL A 76 -18.17 -0.39 -0.98
C VAL A 76 -19.52 0.29 -0.78
N MET A 77 -20.24 -0.02 0.31
CA MET A 77 -21.49 0.64 0.67
C MET A 77 -21.31 2.15 0.83
N LEU A 78 -20.22 2.58 1.47
CA LEU A 78 -19.89 4.00 1.59
C LEU A 78 -19.66 4.64 0.21
N GLY A 79 -18.95 3.95 -0.70
CA GLY A 79 -18.76 4.38 -2.08
C GLY A 79 -20.08 4.59 -2.81
N HIS A 80 -21.01 3.64 -2.72
CA HIS A 80 -22.35 3.76 -3.32
C HIS A 80 -23.20 4.86 -2.70
N ARG A 81 -23.16 5.03 -1.37
CA ARG A 81 -23.85 6.13 -0.68
C ARG A 81 -23.36 7.52 -1.11
N LEU A 82 -22.12 7.61 -1.56
CA LEU A 82 -21.52 8.83 -2.11
C LEU A 82 -21.65 8.91 -3.64
N GLU A 83 -22.40 8.01 -4.27
CA GLU A 83 -22.59 7.92 -5.73
C GLU A 83 -21.28 7.78 -6.51
N ILE A 84 -20.27 7.16 -5.90
CA ILE A 84 -18.95 6.97 -6.51
C ILE A 84 -18.97 5.69 -7.37
N GLY A 85 -18.61 5.82 -8.65
CA GLY A 85 -18.41 4.66 -9.53
C GLY A 85 -17.14 3.87 -9.19
N TYR A 86 -17.10 2.58 -9.55
CA TYR A 86 -15.97 1.67 -9.24
C TYR A 86 -14.60 2.26 -9.59
N ARG A 87 -14.47 2.90 -10.77
CA ARG A 87 -13.18 3.44 -11.21
C ARG A 87 -12.68 4.54 -10.30
N THR A 88 -13.54 5.47 -9.91
CA THR A 88 -13.21 6.55 -8.99
C THR A 88 -12.88 5.99 -7.61
N PHE A 89 -13.67 5.02 -7.13
CA PHE A 89 -13.41 4.33 -5.86
C PHE A 89 -12.03 3.66 -5.85
N PHE A 90 -11.68 2.94 -6.92
CA PHE A 90 -10.37 2.32 -7.09
C PHE A 90 -9.22 3.34 -7.09
N VAL A 91 -9.37 4.46 -7.82
CA VAL A 91 -8.38 5.54 -7.85
C VAL A 91 -8.15 6.12 -6.45
N ILE A 92 -9.22 6.32 -5.67
CA ILE A 92 -9.13 6.79 -4.29
C ILE A 92 -8.38 5.77 -3.42
N CYS A 93 -8.75 4.48 -3.50
CA CYS A 93 -8.05 3.43 -2.74
C CYS A 93 -6.55 3.37 -3.09
N SER A 94 -6.20 3.46 -4.38
CA SER A 94 -4.80 3.48 -4.81
C SER A 94 -4.02 4.70 -4.31
N PHE A 95 -4.67 5.88 -4.25
CA PHE A 95 -4.07 7.08 -3.67
C PHE A 95 -3.74 6.86 -2.19
N VAL A 96 -4.71 6.34 -1.43
CA VAL A 96 -4.56 6.07 0.01
C VAL A 96 -3.45 5.06 0.25
N GLU A 97 -3.41 3.96 -0.50
CA GLU A 97 -2.35 2.97 -0.37
C GLU A 97 -0.97 3.58 -0.59
N ILE A 98 -0.76 4.26 -1.73
CA ILE A 98 0.54 4.85 -2.06
C ILE A 98 0.93 5.91 -1.04
N PHE A 99 -0.04 6.69 -0.54
CA PHE A 99 0.20 7.66 0.52
C PHE A 99 0.77 6.99 1.78
N PHE A 100 0.15 5.89 2.22
CA PHE A 100 0.65 5.13 3.36
C PHE A 100 1.98 4.41 3.06
N MET A 101 2.23 3.98 1.82
CA MET A 101 3.54 3.44 1.42
C MET A 101 4.65 4.49 1.53
N VAL A 102 4.42 5.70 1.01
CA VAL A 102 5.38 6.82 1.12
C VAL A 102 5.60 7.17 2.59
N TRP A 103 4.52 7.36 3.35
CA TRP A 103 4.59 7.64 4.79
C TRP A 103 5.40 6.58 5.56
N PHE A 104 5.13 5.30 5.29
CA PHE A 104 5.80 4.19 5.95
C PHE A 104 7.29 4.15 5.58
N ALA A 105 7.62 4.32 4.30
CA ALA A 105 8.99 4.35 3.80
C ALA A 105 9.79 5.52 4.40
N GLU A 106 9.22 6.73 4.44
CA GLU A 106 9.88 7.90 5.04
C GLU A 106 10.13 7.74 6.53
N ARG A 107 9.21 7.07 7.23
CA ARG A 107 9.29 6.90 8.68
C ARG A 107 10.23 5.77 9.12
N ASN A 108 10.39 4.75 8.28
CA ASN A 108 11.13 3.52 8.63
C ASN A 108 12.40 3.30 7.79
N SER A 109 12.73 4.18 6.84
CA SER A 109 13.95 4.11 6.03
C SER A 109 14.60 5.47 5.82
N THR A 110 15.92 5.52 5.97
CA THR A 110 16.72 6.71 5.62
C THR A 110 16.76 6.95 4.11
N LYS A 111 16.69 5.86 3.32
CA LYS A 111 16.76 5.84 1.85
C LYS A 111 15.38 5.58 1.23
N SER A 112 14.36 6.32 1.69
CA SER A 112 12.98 6.11 1.25
C SER A 112 12.76 6.25 -0.27
N PRO A 113 13.46 7.11 -1.04
CA PRO A 113 13.34 7.12 -2.49
C PRO A 113 13.77 5.81 -3.15
N ILE A 114 14.85 5.19 -2.66
CA ILE A 114 15.29 3.87 -3.17
C ILE A 114 14.23 2.82 -2.85
N VAL A 115 13.71 2.80 -1.62
CA VAL A 115 12.68 1.84 -1.22
C VAL A 115 11.47 1.91 -2.16
N LEU A 116 10.96 3.12 -2.44
CA LEU A 116 9.85 3.30 -3.38
C LEU A 116 10.23 2.99 -4.83
N GLY A 117 11.44 3.33 -5.24
CA GLY A 117 11.96 2.97 -6.57
C GLY A 117 11.99 1.46 -6.80
N LEU A 118 12.28 0.65 -5.77
CA LEU A 118 12.26 -0.80 -5.88
C LEU A 118 10.86 -1.34 -6.22
N PHE A 119 9.77 -0.68 -5.79
CA PHE A 119 8.41 -1.06 -6.19
C PHE A 119 8.13 -0.82 -7.67
N LEU A 120 8.96 -0.02 -8.37
CA LEU A 120 8.88 0.19 -9.82
C LEU A 120 9.68 -0.84 -10.63
N LEU A 121 10.57 -1.62 -10.00
CA LEU A 121 11.34 -2.65 -10.69
C LEU A 121 10.50 -3.86 -11.10
N TYR A 122 9.45 -4.15 -10.32
CA TYR A 122 8.56 -5.27 -10.59
C TYR A 122 7.16 -4.75 -10.98
N PRO A 123 6.52 -5.28 -12.02
CA PRO A 123 5.18 -4.85 -12.43
C PRO A 123 4.07 -5.22 -11.46
N SER A 124 4.38 -5.56 -10.20
CA SER A 124 3.40 -5.77 -9.13
C SER A 124 2.38 -4.66 -9.06
N VAL A 125 2.81 -3.40 -9.21
CA VAL A 125 1.92 -2.24 -9.13
C VAL A 125 0.86 -2.27 -10.25
N VAL A 126 1.17 -2.90 -11.39
CA VAL A 126 0.20 -3.07 -12.48
C VAL A 126 -0.57 -4.37 -12.35
N TYR A 127 0.03 -5.45 -11.85
CA TYR A 127 -0.61 -6.77 -11.83
C TYR A 127 -1.39 -7.11 -10.54
N PHE A 128 -1.14 -6.40 -9.44
CA PHE A 128 -1.85 -6.59 -8.17
C PHE A 128 -2.92 -5.50 -7.94
N GLN A 129 -3.77 -5.26 -8.94
CA GLN A 129 -4.92 -4.35 -8.83
C GLN A 129 -6.09 -4.98 -8.07
N TYR A 130 -5.79 -5.62 -6.95
CA TYR A 130 -6.82 -6.24 -6.15
C TYR A 130 -7.35 -5.27 -5.11
N ILE A 131 -8.52 -4.69 -5.38
CA ILE A 131 -9.05 -3.56 -4.59
C ILE A 131 -9.14 -3.83 -3.08
N ARG A 132 -9.40 -5.09 -2.69
CA ARG A 132 -9.39 -5.51 -1.28
C ARG A 132 -8.01 -5.38 -0.65
N ASN A 133 -6.95 -5.71 -1.40
CA ASN A 133 -5.57 -5.54 -0.95
C ASN A 133 -5.24 -4.06 -0.81
N LEU A 134 -5.55 -3.25 -1.83
CA LEU A 134 -5.28 -1.80 -1.82
C LEU A 134 -5.91 -1.13 -0.60
N ALA A 135 -7.14 -1.51 -0.26
CA ALA A 135 -7.86 -0.99 0.90
C ALA A 135 -7.31 -1.49 2.25
N ALA A 136 -6.75 -2.70 2.31
CA ALA A 136 -6.26 -3.30 3.55
C ALA A 136 -4.81 -2.90 3.90
N ILE A 137 -3.94 -2.71 2.90
CA ILE A 137 -2.51 -2.41 3.06
C ILE A 137 -2.22 -1.20 3.96
N PRO A 138 -2.94 -0.06 3.88
CA PRO A 138 -2.75 1.07 4.80
C PRO A 138 -2.73 0.66 6.28
N PHE A 139 -3.68 -0.20 6.69
CA PHE A 139 -3.78 -0.67 8.06
C PHE A 139 -2.62 -1.60 8.42
N VAL A 140 -2.19 -2.46 7.49
CA VAL A 140 -1.01 -3.31 7.67
C VAL A 140 0.25 -2.44 7.88
N LEU A 141 0.45 -1.39 7.08
CA LEU A 141 1.61 -0.50 7.21
C LEU A 141 1.60 0.26 8.55
N ILE A 142 0.43 0.71 9.03
CA ILE A 142 0.30 1.31 10.36
C ILE A 142 0.65 0.29 11.46
N ALA A 143 0.19 -0.96 11.32
CA ALA A 143 0.55 -2.01 12.25
C ALA A 143 2.07 -2.23 12.26
N MET A 144 2.69 -2.45 11.10
CA MET A 144 4.14 -2.66 10.99
C MET A 144 4.94 -1.51 11.59
N ASP A 145 4.54 -0.26 11.35
CA ASP A 145 5.21 0.91 11.92
C ASP A 145 5.20 0.86 13.45
N SER A 146 4.06 0.46 14.04
CA SER A 146 3.92 0.28 15.48
C SER A 146 4.89 -0.80 16.00
N LEU A 147 4.97 -1.94 15.32
CA LEU A 147 5.85 -3.06 15.69
C LEU A 147 7.34 -2.68 15.63
N LEU A 148 7.75 -1.99 14.56
CA LEU A 148 9.14 -1.59 14.30
C LEU A 148 9.60 -0.51 15.30
N ASN A 149 8.78 0.50 15.55
CA ASN A 149 9.16 1.65 16.37
C ASN A 149 8.87 1.46 17.87
N LYS A 150 8.20 0.36 18.26
CA LYS A 150 7.90 -0.03 19.64
C LYS A 150 7.40 1.12 20.55
N ARG A 151 6.56 2.01 20.01
CA ARG A 151 5.98 3.15 20.76
C ARG A 151 4.95 2.67 21.80
N LYS A 152 4.42 3.58 22.64
CA LYS A 152 3.42 3.25 23.67
C LYS A 152 2.27 2.40 23.11
N LYS A 153 1.98 1.28 23.80
CA LYS A 153 0.94 0.28 23.43
C LYS A 153 1.17 -0.35 22.04
N TYR A 154 2.42 -0.52 21.60
CA TYR A 154 2.70 -0.96 20.22
C TYR A 154 2.11 -2.33 19.86
N ILE A 155 2.12 -3.30 20.78
CA ILE A 155 1.54 -4.63 20.57
C ILE A 155 0.03 -4.54 20.35
N ALA A 156 -0.67 -3.81 21.21
CA ALA A 156 -2.12 -3.63 21.08
C ALA A 156 -2.47 -2.92 19.77
N LYS A 157 -1.75 -1.84 19.42
CA LYS A 157 -1.92 -1.16 18.13
C LYS A 157 -1.67 -2.10 16.96
N TYR A 158 -0.59 -2.89 17.00
CA TYR A 158 -0.27 -3.86 15.97
C TYR A 158 -1.44 -4.83 15.73
N ILE A 159 -1.90 -5.48 16.79
CA ILE A 159 -2.98 -6.47 16.72
C ILE A 159 -4.27 -5.81 16.21
N ILE A 160 -4.66 -4.66 16.76
CA ILE A 160 -5.90 -3.95 16.35
C ILE A 160 -5.87 -3.61 14.87
N PHE A 161 -4.77 -3.05 14.37
CA PHE A 161 -4.67 -2.65 12.96
C PHE A 161 -4.63 -3.87 12.01
N ILE A 162 -4.01 -4.98 12.40
CA ILE A 162 -4.08 -6.23 11.61
C ILE A 162 -5.50 -6.82 11.61
N LEU A 163 -6.21 -6.78 12.74
CA LEU A 163 -7.59 -7.23 12.82
C LEU A 163 -8.50 -6.35 11.93
N ILE A 164 -8.36 -5.03 11.98
CA ILE A 164 -9.08 -4.11 11.08
C ILE A 164 -8.76 -4.44 9.63
N ALA A 165 -7.48 -4.61 9.26
CA ALA A 165 -7.07 -5.00 7.91
C ALA A 165 -7.74 -6.32 7.48
N SER A 166 -7.85 -7.28 8.40
CA SER A 166 -8.43 -8.59 8.11
C SER A 166 -9.93 -8.55 7.84
N THR A 167 -10.63 -7.54 8.37
CA THR A 167 -12.03 -7.30 8.01
C THR A 167 -12.20 -6.79 6.57
N ILE A 168 -11.12 -6.33 5.93
CA ILE A 168 -11.14 -5.87 4.52
C ILE A 168 -10.59 -6.97 3.61
N HIS A 169 -9.52 -7.65 4.04
CA HIS A 169 -8.95 -8.76 3.32
C HIS A 169 -8.38 -9.81 4.28
N PHE A 170 -9.01 -10.99 4.33
CA PHE A 170 -8.72 -11.98 5.37
C PHE A 170 -7.24 -12.42 5.41
N SER A 171 -6.55 -12.44 4.28
CA SER A 171 -5.14 -12.86 4.22
C SER A 171 -4.20 -11.94 5.01
N THR A 172 -4.60 -10.73 5.38
CA THR A 172 -3.74 -9.88 6.22
C THR A 172 -3.52 -10.45 7.62
N LEU A 173 -4.31 -11.44 8.07
CA LEU A 173 -4.04 -12.16 9.33
C LEU A 173 -2.66 -12.83 9.34
N PHE A 174 -2.12 -13.21 8.17
CA PHE A 174 -0.77 -13.79 8.08
C PHE A 174 0.31 -12.85 8.64
N PHE A 175 0.08 -11.54 8.67
CA PHE A 175 1.00 -10.61 9.30
C PHE A 175 1.11 -10.80 10.82
N LEU A 176 0.15 -11.44 11.51
CA LEU A 176 0.32 -11.79 12.93
C LEU A 176 1.56 -12.66 13.19
N LEU A 177 2.06 -13.37 12.18
CA LEU A 177 3.30 -14.15 12.26
C LEU A 177 4.55 -13.30 12.56
N TYR A 178 4.53 -11.99 12.33
CA TYR A 178 5.64 -11.10 12.71
C TYR A 178 5.61 -10.68 14.18
N LEU A 179 4.51 -10.91 14.91
CA LEU A 179 4.39 -10.52 16.31
C LEU A 179 5.48 -11.13 17.22
N PRO A 180 5.85 -12.43 17.09
CA PRO A 180 6.90 -13.05 17.90
C PRO A 180 8.26 -12.32 17.89
N ILE A 181 8.59 -11.61 16.80
CA ILE A 181 9.83 -10.82 16.68
C ILE A 181 9.95 -9.78 17.80
N SER A 182 8.83 -9.32 18.36
CA SER A 182 8.84 -8.36 19.47
C SER A 182 9.40 -8.95 20.78
N PHE A 183 9.30 -10.26 20.96
CA PHE A 183 9.71 -10.98 22.17
C PHE A 183 11.09 -11.64 22.04
N CYS A 184 11.62 -11.77 20.81
CA CYS A 184 12.98 -12.19 20.59
C CYS A 184 13.95 -11.15 21.19
N LYS A 185 14.78 -11.56 22.16
CA LYS A 185 15.85 -10.71 22.69
C LYS A 185 16.79 -10.34 21.54
N LYS A 186 17.05 -9.04 21.33
CA LYS A 186 18.17 -8.61 20.49
C LYS A 186 19.44 -9.18 21.14
N LYS A 187 20.09 -10.17 20.49
CA LYS A 187 21.50 -10.42 20.78
C LYS A 187 22.22 -9.11 20.45
N LYS A 188 22.86 -8.50 21.45
CA LYS A 188 23.82 -7.43 21.20
C LYS A 188 24.93 -8.06 20.36
N LEU A 189 25.04 -7.64 19.10
CA LEU A 189 26.24 -7.79 18.30
C LEU A 189 27.23 -6.71 18.71
#